data_AF-A0A7V9E329-F1
#
_entry.id   AF-A0A7V9E329-F1
#
_cell.length_a   1.000
_cell.length_b   1.000
_cell.length_c   1.000
_cell.angle_alpha   90.00
_cell.angle_beta   90.00
_cell.angle_gamma   90.00
#
_symmetry.space_group_name_H-M   'P 1'
#
loop_
_entity.id
_entity.type
_entity.pdbx_description
1 polymer ?
#
loop_
_entity_poly.entity_id
_entity_poly.type
_entity_poly.pdbx_seq_one_letter_code
_entity_poly.pdbx_strand_id
1 'polypeptide(L)' 'MNPRRDAVPAQSAVGTALAALTSCPACGAPAEITRRDVLESTDGPIEHVGVRCVQRHIFLMPTFLLDRVTQSQS' A
#
# COMPACT_ATOMS: atom_id res chain seq x y z
N MET A 1 33.50 21.11 -3.49
CA MET A 1 33.17 19.93 -4.34
C MET A 1 32.20 19.04 -3.60
N ASN A 2 30.97 18.92 -4.07
CA ASN A 2 30.02 17.88 -3.67
C ASN A 2 29.37 17.40 -4.98
N PRO A 3 29.53 16.13 -5.42
CA PRO A 3 29.06 15.71 -6.73
C PRO A 3 27.53 15.69 -6.73
N ARG A 4 26.97 16.30 -7.78
CA ARG A 4 25.53 16.37 -8.04
C ARG A 4 24.99 14.93 -8.07
N ARG A 5 24.05 14.61 -7.18
CA ARG A 5 23.17 13.45 -7.39
C ARG A 5 22.28 13.83 -8.56
N ASP A 6 22.58 13.29 -9.73
CA ASP A 6 21.69 13.36 -10.87
C ASP A 6 20.36 12.72 -10.50
N ALA A 7 19.31 13.53 -10.45
CA ALA A 7 17.95 13.06 -10.31
C ALA A 7 17.59 12.32 -11.60
N VAL A 8 17.40 11.00 -11.52
CA VAL A 8 16.84 10.22 -12.63
C VAL A 8 15.34 10.52 -12.72
N PRO A 9 14.82 11.10 -13.81
CA PRO A 9 13.39 11.24 -13.99
C PRO A 9 12.85 9.93 -14.56
N ALA A 10 12.18 9.12 -13.73
CA ALA A 10 11.50 7.92 -14.20
C ALA A 10 9.99 8.16 -14.34
N GLN A 11 9.66 8.75 -15.49
CA GLN A 11 8.55 8.42 -16.40
C GLN A 11 7.16 8.03 -15.87
N SER A 12 6.17 8.90 -16.15
CA SER A 12 4.73 8.64 -16.10
C SER A 12 4.30 7.58 -17.13
N ALA A 13 4.20 6.33 -16.69
CA ALA A 13 3.37 5.34 -17.38
C ALA A 13 1.91 5.55 -16.94
N VAL A 14 1.11 6.24 -17.76
CA VAL A 14 -0.35 6.25 -17.59
C VAL A 14 -0.88 4.94 -18.18
N GLY A 15 -0.63 3.83 -17.49
CA GLY A 15 -1.42 2.63 -17.65
C GLY A 15 -2.67 2.76 -16.78
N THR A 16 -3.83 2.34 -17.27
CA THR A 16 -5.03 2.19 -16.43
C THR A 16 -4.77 1.05 -15.44
N ALA A 17 -4.09 1.35 -14.34
CA ALA A 17 -3.93 0.43 -13.25
C ALA A 17 -5.31 0.26 -12.59
N LEU A 18 -5.85 -0.96 -12.62
CA LEU A 18 -7.03 -1.29 -11.83
C LEU A 18 -6.63 -1.11 -10.35
N ALA A 19 -7.15 -0.09 -9.70
CA ALA A 19 -6.86 0.17 -8.29
C ALA A 19 -7.24 -1.06 -7.47
N ALA A 20 -6.27 -1.66 -6.78
CA ALA A 20 -6.54 -2.81 -5.92
C ALA A 20 -7.34 -2.34 -4.70
N LEU A 21 -8.55 -2.89 -4.55
CA LEU A 21 -9.48 -2.54 -3.48
C LEU A 21 -9.44 -3.56 -2.34
N THR A 22 -9.66 -3.07 -1.13
CA THR A 22 -9.81 -3.82 0.12
C THR A 22 -10.83 -3.10 1.01
N SER A 23 -11.04 -3.57 2.24
CA SER A 23 -11.93 -2.91 3.22
C SER A 23 -11.14 -2.21 4.31
N CYS A 24 -11.66 -1.10 4.81
CA CYS A 24 -11.06 -0.34 5.90
C CYS A 24 -11.12 -1.13 7.21
N PRO A 25 -10.00 -1.40 7.89
CA PRO A 25 -10.03 -2.16 9.14
C PRO A 25 -10.74 -1.46 10.31
N ALA A 26 -10.89 -0.14 10.26
CA ALA A 26 -11.59 0.61 11.30
C ALA A 26 -13.09 0.78 11.05
N CYS A 27 -13.55 0.82 9.80
CA CYS A 27 -14.95 1.16 9.49
C CYS A 27 -15.61 0.31 8.40
N GLY A 28 -14.91 -0.68 7.82
CA GLY A 28 -15.43 -1.56 6.78
C GLY A 28 -15.63 -0.92 5.39
N ALA A 29 -15.55 0.41 5.28
CA ALA A 29 -15.75 1.10 4.00
C ALA A 29 -14.70 0.69 2.94
N PRO A 30 -15.03 0.77 1.62
CA PRO A 30 -14.09 0.49 0.56
C PRO A 30 -12.82 1.32 0.70
N ALA A 31 -11.69 0.66 0.50
CA ALA A 31 -10.36 1.24 0.63
C ALA A 31 -9.45 0.83 -0.52
N GLU A 32 -8.64 1.78 -0.96
CA GLU A 32 -7.65 1.60 -2.00
C GLU A 32 -6.30 1.25 -1.39
N ILE A 33 -5.57 0.31 -2.01
CA ILE A 33 -4.16 0.09 -1.75
C ILE A 33 -3.36 1.18 -2.47
N THR A 34 -2.75 2.08 -1.70
CA THR A 34 -2.07 3.26 -2.23
C THR A 34 -0.58 3.04 -2.47
N ARG A 35 0.03 2.07 -1.78
CA ARG A 35 1.44 1.70 -1.93
C ARG A 35 1.70 0.27 -1.46
N ARG A 36 2.78 -0.33 -1.96
CA ARG A 36 3.34 -1.60 -1.51
C ARG A 36 4.83 -1.40 -1.29
N ASP A 37 5.30 -1.74 -0.10
CA ASP A 37 6.69 -1.57 0.32
C ASP A 37 7.15 -2.78 1.13
N VAL A 38 8.42 -3.14 1.03
CA VAL A 38 9.02 -4.13 1.92
C VAL A 38 9.72 -3.37 3.04
N LEU A 39 9.36 -3.66 4.28
CA LEU A 39 9.99 -3.08 5.46
C LEU A 39 10.84 -4.14 6.16
N GLU A 40 12.06 -3.78 6.52
CA GLU A 40 12.92 -4.60 7.35
C GLU A 40 12.30 -4.76 8.76
N SER A 41 12.34 -5.98 9.29
CA SER A 41 11.86 -6.30 10.63
C SER A 41 12.86 -7.23 11.34
N THR A 42 12.62 -7.52 12.62
CA THR A 42 13.47 -8.38 13.46
C THR A 42 13.56 -9.80 12.92
N ASP A 43 12.48 -10.32 12.35
CA ASP A 43 12.39 -11.67 11.79
C ASP A 43 12.57 -11.70 10.26
N GLY A 44 13.16 -10.64 9.71
CA GLY A 44 13.39 -10.46 8.29
C GLY A 44 12.38 -9.52 7.61
N PRO A 45 12.48 -9.33 6.29
CA PRO A 45 11.67 -8.37 5.56
C PRO A 45 10.19 -8.77 5.51
N ILE A 46 9.30 -7.79 5.70
CA ILE A 46 7.84 -7.98 5.65
C ILE A 46 7.24 -7.04 4.60
N GLU A 47 6.45 -7.61 3.69
CA GLU A 47 5.67 -6.83 2.72
C GLU A 47 4.52 -6.11 3.44
N HIS A 48 4.46 -4.79 3.25
CA HIS A 48 3.46 -3.91 3.78
C HIS A 48 2.69 -3.22 2.66
N VAL A 49 1.44 -2.87 2.97
CA VAL A 49 0.57 -2.06 2.13
C VAL A 49 0.13 -0.81 2.85
N GLY A 50 0.14 0.31 2.12
CA GLY A 50 -0.61 1.48 2.51
C GLY A 50 -2.06 1.35 2.04
N VAL A 51 -3.00 1.61 2.94
CA VAL A 51 -4.44 1.52 2.66
C VAL A 51 -5.09 2.85 2.99
N ARG A 52 -5.94 3.36 2.09
CA ARG A 52 -6.74 4.57 2.31
C ARG A 52 -8.20 4.35 1.94
N CYS A 53 -9.10 4.56 2.89
CA CYS A 53 -10.53 4.43 2.63
C CYS A 53 -11.21 5.71 2.17
N VAL A 54 -12.44 5.60 1.67
CA VAL A 54 -13.28 6.75 1.28
C VAL A 54 -13.58 7.69 2.45
N GLN A 55 -13.56 7.18 3.69
CA GLN A 55 -13.64 7.98 4.93
C GLN A 55 -12.29 8.56 5.38
N ARG A 56 -11.26 8.44 4.53
CA ARG A 56 -9.91 9.00 4.71
C ARG A 56 -9.10 8.45 5.89
N HIS A 57 -9.46 7.31 6.46
CA HIS A 57 -8.54 6.58 7.34
C HIS A 57 -7.34 6.09 6.54
N ILE A 58 -6.14 6.20 7.14
CA ILE A 58 -4.87 5.81 6.53
C ILE A 58 -4.22 4.76 7.42
N PHE A 59 -3.85 3.63 6.81
CA PHE A 59 -3.17 2.54 7.49
C PHE A 59 -1.92 2.12 6.73
N LEU A 60 -0.95 1.59 7.47
CA LEU A 60 0.17 0.82 6.95
C LEU A 60 0.16 -0.52 7.67
N MET A 61 0.05 -1.62 6.93
CA MET A 61 -0.09 -2.95 7.52
C MET A 61 0.55 -4.04 6.68
N PRO A 62 0.96 -5.17 7.30
CA PRO A 62 1.47 -6.31 6.56
C PRO A 62 0.44 -6.88 5.59
N THR A 63 0.89 -7.35 4.42
CA THR A 63 0.01 -7.89 3.38
C THR A 63 -0.74 -9.14 3.81
N PHE A 64 -0.20 -9.94 4.72
CA PHE A 64 -0.88 -11.13 5.25
C PHE A 64 -2.14 -10.79 6.08
N LEU A 65 -2.34 -9.54 6.49
CA LEU A 65 -3.59 -9.10 7.13
C LEU A 65 -4.67 -8.71 6.11
N LEU A 66 -4.31 -8.38 4.86
CA LEU A 66 -5.30 -8.07 3.82
C LEU A 66 -6.17 -9.28 3.49
N ASP A 67 -5.56 -10.46 3.41
CA ASP A 67 -6.26 -11.71 3.08
C ASP A 67 -7.41 -12.02 4.06
N ARG A 68 -7.22 -11.67 5.34
CA ARG A 68 -8.26 -11.82 6.36
C ARG A 68 -9.41 -10.83 6.22
N VAL A 69 -9.14 -9.62 5.74
CA VAL A 69 -10.16 -8.57 5.56
C VAL A 69 -11.06 -8.85 4.35
N THR A 70 -10.51 -9.48 3.30
CA THR A 70 -11.30 -9.93 2.14
C THR A 70 -12.18 -11.13 2.43
N GLN A 71 -11.77 -12.02 3.34
CA GLN A 71 -12.53 -13.23 3.69
C GLN A 71 -13.76 -12.98 4.59
N SER A 72 -13.82 -11.86 5.33
CA SER A 72 -14.96 -11.55 6.21
C SER A 72 -16.23 -11.07 5.47
N GLN A 73 -16.30 -11.22 4.15
CA GLN A 73 -17.43 -10.82 3.30
C GLN A 73 -18.05 -12.01 2.54
N SER A 74 -17.75 -13.25 2.95
CA SER A 74 -18.36 -14.48 2.40
C SER A 74 -19.36 -15.10 3.37
#